data_AF-A0A918A5V8-F1
#
_entry.id   AF-A0A918A5V8-F1
#
_cell.length_a   1.000
_cell.length_b   1.000
_cell.length_c   1.000
_cell.angle_alpha   90.00
_cell.angle_beta   90.00
_cell.angle_gamma   90.00
#
_symmetry.space_group_name_H-M   'P 1'
#
loop_
_entity.id
_entity.type
_entity.pdbx_description
1 polymer ?
#
loop_
_entity_poly.entity_id
_entity_poly.type
_entity_poly.pdbx_seq_one_letter_code
_entity_poly.pdbx_strand_id
1 'polypeptide(L)'
;MWEPGTFPPPESLLAIMTLAAVPRALGLRLADHLSGGLVVGPGAVPDLPDFEKLRAIPLPQQQGTWERSAGVYDPALRRIAIGSVPSPSVSVCGHELGHAIDDCDGRPSADKWWVVLHALRRPHLAPPYREDVSELFAESFACVLTRRPSRLIRLLGDDEHTAHQVYHWMSERYGIG
;
A
#
# COMPACT_ATOMS: atom_id res chain seq x y z
N MET A 1 14.92 13.95 -16.54
CA MET A 1 15.68 14.55 -15.40
C MET A 1 14.87 15.74 -14.93
N TRP A 2 14.77 15.97 -13.62
CA TRP A 2 13.97 17.07 -13.10
C TRP A 2 14.69 18.40 -13.36
N GLU A 3 13.96 19.43 -13.77
CA GLU A 3 14.54 20.76 -13.99
C GLU A 3 15.04 21.34 -12.66
N PRO A 4 16.27 21.89 -12.60
CA PRO A 4 16.79 22.53 -11.40
C PRO A 4 15.81 23.57 -10.83
N GLY A 5 15.53 23.48 -9.53
CA GLY A 5 14.58 24.37 -8.84
C GLY A 5 13.12 23.90 -8.88
N THR A 6 12.81 22.79 -9.57
CA THR A 6 11.49 22.15 -9.50
C THR A 6 11.40 21.32 -8.23
N PHE A 7 10.43 21.65 -7.37
CA PHE A 7 10.14 20.86 -6.17
C PHE A 7 9.18 19.71 -6.49
N PRO A 8 9.40 18.50 -5.94
CA PRO A 8 8.45 17.41 -6.07
C PRO A 8 7.12 17.73 -5.43
N PRO A 9 6.02 17.15 -5.97
CA PRO A 9 4.78 17.08 -5.24
C PRO A 9 5.04 16.55 -3.81
N PRO A 10 4.39 17.12 -2.78
CA PRO A 10 4.52 16.64 -1.40
C PRO A 10 4.32 15.14 -1.27
N GLU A 11 3.42 14.56 -2.06
CA GLU A 11 3.11 13.12 -2.10
C GLU A 11 4.32 12.30 -2.54
N SER A 12 5.08 12.78 -3.54
CA SER A 12 6.31 12.12 -3.98
C SER A 12 7.38 12.17 -2.88
N LEU A 13 7.51 13.30 -2.17
CA LEU A 13 8.43 13.39 -1.02
C LEU A 13 8.01 12.43 0.11
N LEU A 14 6.72 12.36 0.43
CA LEU A 14 6.19 11.44 1.43
C LEU A 14 6.42 9.97 1.05
N ALA A 15 6.33 9.64 -0.24
CA ALA A 15 6.66 8.30 -0.73
C ALA A 15 8.14 7.97 -0.48
N ILE A 16 9.06 8.89 -0.83
CA ILE A 16 10.50 8.70 -0.55
C ILE A 16 10.77 8.59 0.95
N MET A 17 10.13 9.40 1.78
CA MET A 17 10.26 9.30 3.24
C MET A 17 9.71 7.97 3.77
N THR A 18 8.63 7.44 3.20
CA THR A 18 8.08 6.13 3.56
C THR A 18 9.07 5.01 3.20
N LEU A 19 9.68 5.06 2.00
CA LEU A 19 10.72 4.11 1.59
C LEU A 19 11.93 4.15 2.52
N ALA A 20 12.35 5.34 2.93
CA ALA A 20 13.47 5.53 3.85
C ALA A 20 13.18 4.98 5.26
N ALA A 21 11.91 4.88 5.65
CA ALA A 21 11.49 4.32 6.95
C ALA A 21 11.44 2.78 6.96
N VAL A 22 11.56 2.12 5.79
CA VAL A 22 11.53 0.66 5.70
C VAL A 22 12.77 0.06 6.37
N PRO A 23 12.61 -0.90 7.31
CA PRO A 23 13.74 -1.58 7.93
C PRO A 23 14.67 -2.20 6.89
N ARG A 24 15.99 -2.08 7.07
CA ARG A 24 16.98 -2.51 6.07
C ARG A 24 16.79 -3.95 5.58
N ALA A 25 16.52 -4.89 6.50
CA ALA A 25 16.32 -6.30 6.13
C ALA A 25 15.07 -6.49 5.25
N LEU A 26 13.99 -5.77 5.55
CA LEU A 26 12.77 -5.77 4.74
C LEU A 26 13.00 -5.08 3.38
N GLY A 27 13.71 -3.94 3.38
CA GLY A 27 14.05 -3.22 2.15
C GLY A 27 14.89 -4.05 1.18
N LEU A 28 15.83 -4.87 1.68
CA LEU A 28 16.60 -5.79 0.85
C LEU A 28 15.74 -6.90 0.24
N ARG A 29 14.81 -7.48 1.02
CA ARG A 29 13.86 -8.48 0.50
C ARG A 29 12.95 -7.90 -0.57
N LEU A 30 12.40 -6.72 -0.33
CA LEU A 30 11.57 -6.02 -1.30
C LEU A 30 12.36 -5.67 -2.56
N ALA A 31 13.62 -5.22 -2.43
CA ALA A 31 14.46 -4.93 -3.59
C ALA A 31 14.77 -6.17 -4.44
N ASP A 32 14.95 -7.33 -3.82
CA ASP A 32 15.15 -8.61 -4.52
C ASP A 32 13.87 -9.10 -5.22
N HIS A 33 12.71 -8.88 -4.60
CA HIS A 33 11.40 -9.22 -5.17
C HIS A 33 11.01 -8.32 -6.34
N LEU A 34 11.23 -7.00 -6.22
CA LEU A 34 10.77 -5.97 -7.16
C LEU A 34 11.64 -5.89 -8.43
N SER A 35 11.65 -6.96 -9.22
CA SER A 35 12.44 -7.02 -10.47
C SER A 35 12.05 -5.96 -11.50
N GLY A 36 10.80 -5.50 -11.48
CA GLY A 36 10.31 -4.43 -12.37
C GLY A 36 10.60 -3.02 -11.85
N GLY A 37 11.14 -2.90 -10.63
CA GLY A 37 11.54 -1.65 -10.00
C GLY A 37 10.42 -0.89 -9.30
N LEU A 38 10.72 0.36 -8.94
CA LEU A 38 9.80 1.28 -8.28
C LEU A 38 9.92 2.66 -8.93
N VAL A 39 8.78 3.25 -9.28
CA VAL A 39 8.72 4.61 -9.83
C VAL A 39 7.84 5.50 -8.95
N VAL A 40 8.35 6.70 -8.65
CA VAL A 40 7.61 7.75 -7.95
C VAL A 40 7.58 8.99 -8.84
N GLY A 41 6.42 9.59 -9.03
CA GLY A 41 6.29 10.77 -9.88
C GLY A 41 4.99 11.54 -9.67
N PRO A 42 4.83 12.67 -10.39
CA PRO A 42 3.59 13.44 -10.39
C PRO A 42 2.48 12.71 -11.15
N GLY A 43 1.22 13.02 -10.83
CA GLY A 43 0.04 12.56 -11.56
C GLY A 43 -0.53 11.24 -11.04
N ALA A 44 -1.39 10.61 -11.84
CA ALA A 44 -1.96 9.31 -11.53
C ALA A 44 -1.05 8.18 -12.07
N VAL A 45 -1.35 6.94 -11.73
CA VAL A 45 -0.61 5.77 -12.23
C VAL A 45 -0.38 5.80 -13.75
N PRO A 46 -1.37 6.10 -14.63
CA PRO A 46 -1.15 6.15 -16.08
C PRO A 46 -0.28 7.31 -16.59
N ASP A 47 0.10 8.25 -15.73
CA ASP A 47 1.04 9.33 -16.05
C ASP A 47 2.49 8.96 -15.73
N LEU A 48 2.71 7.81 -15.08
CA LEU A 48 4.03 7.31 -14.71
C LEU A 48 4.63 6.42 -15.81
N PRO A 49 5.96 6.44 -15.99
CA PRO A 49 6.65 5.62 -16.97
C PRO A 49 6.27 4.13 -16.90
N ASP A 50 5.95 3.58 -18.06
CA ASP A 50 5.55 2.17 -18.31
C ASP A 50 4.16 1.77 -17.80
N PHE A 51 3.37 2.72 -17.29
CA PHE A 51 1.98 2.52 -16.87
C PHE A 51 0.96 3.19 -17.79
N GLU A 52 1.39 3.81 -18.89
CA GLU A 52 0.54 4.57 -19.83
C GLU A 52 -0.57 3.70 -20.43
N LYS A 53 -0.31 2.39 -20.58
CA LYS A 53 -1.27 1.38 -21.07
C LYS A 53 -2.54 1.28 -20.22
N LEU A 54 -2.53 1.76 -18.97
CA LEU A 54 -3.67 1.74 -18.06
C LEU A 54 -4.64 2.90 -18.28
N ARG A 55 -4.30 3.86 -19.15
CA ARG A 55 -5.16 4.99 -19.48
C ARG A 55 -6.51 4.52 -20.04
N ALA A 56 -7.58 5.13 -19.55
CA ALA A 56 -8.98 4.82 -19.82
C ALA A 56 -9.42 3.38 -19.46
N ILE A 57 -8.58 2.61 -18.77
CA ILE A 57 -8.96 1.28 -18.29
C ILE A 57 -9.75 1.45 -16.96
N PRO A 58 -10.90 0.77 -16.79
CA PRO A 58 -11.63 0.76 -15.52
C PRO A 58 -10.83 0.12 -14.39
N LEU A 59 -11.01 0.63 -13.16
CA LEU A 59 -10.45 -0.02 -11.98
C LEU A 59 -11.19 -1.34 -11.67
N PRO A 60 -10.49 -2.41 -11.24
CA PRO A 60 -11.11 -3.73 -11.08
C PRO A 60 -12.20 -3.80 -9.99
N GLN A 61 -12.02 -3.06 -8.90
CA GLN A 61 -12.86 -3.15 -7.69
C GLN A 61 -13.47 -1.80 -7.27
N GLN A 62 -13.22 -0.73 -8.04
CA GLN A 62 -13.67 0.63 -7.71
C GLN A 62 -14.32 1.30 -8.92
N GLN A 63 -15.24 2.24 -8.67
CA GLN A 63 -15.83 3.05 -9.73
C GLN A 63 -14.82 4.06 -10.29
N GLY A 64 -14.71 4.07 -11.61
CA GLY A 64 -13.82 4.97 -12.35
C GLY A 64 -12.71 4.21 -13.06
N THR A 65 -11.70 4.96 -13.46
CA THR A 65 -10.58 4.49 -14.27
C THR A 65 -9.25 4.77 -13.56
N TRP A 66 -8.17 4.19 -14.06
CA TRP A 66 -6.83 4.29 -13.45
C TRP A 66 -6.30 5.73 -13.30
N GLU A 67 -6.89 6.71 -13.98
CA GLU A 67 -6.61 8.15 -13.84
C GLU A 67 -6.88 8.69 -12.44
N ARG A 68 -7.58 7.93 -11.60
CA ARG A 68 -7.80 8.27 -10.19
C ARG A 68 -6.88 7.53 -9.24
N SER A 69 -6.08 6.58 -9.74
CA SER A 69 -5.22 5.77 -8.88
C SER A 69 -3.93 6.51 -8.55
N ALA A 70 -3.68 6.63 -7.25
CA ALA A 70 -2.43 7.19 -6.73
C ALA A 70 -1.30 6.15 -6.67
N GLY A 71 -1.63 4.86 -6.71
CA GLY A 71 -0.65 3.79 -6.51
C GLY A 71 -1.04 2.51 -7.25
N VAL A 72 -0.02 1.70 -7.55
CA VAL A 72 -0.23 0.32 -7.95
C VAL A 72 1.00 -0.52 -7.65
N TYR A 73 0.77 -1.72 -7.17
CA TYR A 73 1.66 -2.86 -7.30
C TYR A 73 1.20 -3.76 -8.45
N ASP A 74 2.04 -3.93 -9.48
CA ASP A 74 1.81 -4.88 -10.56
C ASP A 74 2.52 -6.20 -10.22
N PRO A 75 1.79 -7.27 -9.84
CA PRO A 75 2.40 -8.55 -9.47
C PRO A 75 3.03 -9.29 -10.66
N ALA A 76 2.57 -9.07 -11.89
CA ALA A 76 3.13 -9.72 -13.07
C ALA A 76 4.51 -9.17 -13.41
N LEU A 77 4.71 -7.86 -13.20
CA LEU A 77 6.00 -7.19 -13.40
C LEU A 77 6.83 -7.10 -12.13
N ARG A 78 6.23 -7.37 -10.96
CA ARG A 78 6.79 -7.09 -9.63
C ARG A 78 7.33 -5.67 -9.58
N ARG A 79 6.44 -4.71 -9.85
CA ARG A 79 6.76 -3.29 -10.00
C ARG A 79 5.78 -2.44 -9.21
N ILE A 80 6.29 -1.37 -8.61
CA ILE A 80 5.46 -0.37 -7.92
C ILE A 80 5.47 0.95 -8.68
N ALA A 81 4.31 1.60 -8.78
CA ALA A 81 4.14 2.98 -9.23
C ALA A 81 3.44 3.80 -8.16
N ILE A 82 4.02 4.93 -7.77
CA ILE A 82 3.44 5.89 -6.81
C ILE A 82 3.30 7.26 -7.48
N GLY A 83 2.07 7.68 -7.66
CA GLY A 83 1.67 8.99 -8.16
C GLY A 83 1.46 10.02 -7.05
N SER A 84 0.94 11.18 -7.43
CA SER A 84 0.67 12.32 -6.54
C SER A 84 -0.81 12.71 -6.47
N VAL A 85 -1.71 11.94 -7.07
CA VAL A 85 -3.16 12.20 -6.91
C VAL A 85 -3.64 11.78 -5.50
N PRO A 86 -4.72 12.40 -4.98
CA PRO A 86 -5.23 12.06 -3.65
C PRO A 86 -5.64 10.59 -3.52
N SER A 87 -5.42 10.01 -2.34
CA SER A 87 -5.79 8.63 -2.00
C SER A 87 -6.41 8.55 -0.59
N PRO A 88 -7.34 7.62 -0.34
CA PRO A 88 -7.86 7.36 1.00
C PRO A 88 -6.86 6.61 1.92
N SER A 89 -5.76 6.10 1.36
CA SER A 89 -4.72 5.40 2.11
C SER A 89 -3.96 6.36 3.04
N VAL A 90 -3.53 5.86 4.19
CA VAL A 90 -2.65 6.57 5.12
C VAL A 90 -1.28 6.89 4.51
N SER A 91 -0.81 6.03 3.60
CA SER A 91 0.40 6.22 2.81
C SER A 91 0.31 5.33 1.59
N VAL A 92 0.14 5.92 0.41
CA VAL A 92 0.08 5.19 -0.86
C VAL A 92 1.31 4.31 -1.04
N CYS A 93 2.50 4.86 -0.77
CA CYS A 93 3.73 4.08 -0.84
C CYS A 93 3.73 2.91 0.16
N GLY A 94 3.31 3.14 1.40
CA GLY A 94 3.20 2.07 2.39
C GLY A 94 2.20 1.00 1.97
N HIS A 95 1.09 1.39 1.36
CA HIS A 95 0.06 0.49 0.89
C HIS A 95 0.56 -0.40 -0.25
N GLU A 96 1.18 0.17 -1.29
CA GLU A 96 1.72 -0.64 -2.40
C GLU A 96 2.89 -1.53 -1.96
N LEU A 97 3.70 -1.08 -0.99
CA LEU A 97 4.69 -1.95 -0.34
C LEU A 97 4.02 -3.10 0.41
N GLY A 98 2.85 -2.86 1.01
CA GLY A 98 2.01 -3.88 1.63
C GLY A 98 1.55 -4.95 0.66
N HIS A 99 1.09 -4.55 -0.54
CA HIS A 99 0.76 -5.50 -1.61
C HIS A 99 1.99 -6.27 -2.09
N ALA A 100 3.12 -5.59 -2.29
CA ALA A 100 4.35 -6.22 -2.74
C ALA A 100 4.90 -7.24 -1.73
N ILE A 101 4.83 -6.94 -0.42
CA ILE A 101 5.28 -7.89 0.61
C ILE A 101 4.30 -9.04 0.78
N ASP A 102 2.99 -8.81 0.62
CA ASP A 102 1.99 -9.89 0.59
C ASP A 102 2.31 -10.89 -0.53
N ASP A 103 2.56 -10.40 -1.74
CA ASP A 103 2.94 -11.25 -2.87
C ASP A 103 4.30 -11.94 -2.65
N CYS A 104 5.31 -11.21 -2.18
CA CYS A 104 6.65 -11.73 -1.86
C CYS A 104 6.61 -12.91 -0.86
N ASP A 105 5.72 -12.84 0.14
CA ASP A 105 5.63 -13.84 1.21
C ASP A 105 4.62 -14.96 0.94
N GLY A 106 4.11 -15.06 -0.29
CA GLY A 106 3.17 -16.12 -0.66
C GLY A 106 1.74 -15.88 -0.17
N ARG A 107 1.33 -14.62 -0.09
CA ARG A 107 -0.02 -14.12 0.25
C ARG A 107 -0.48 -14.46 1.68
N PRO A 108 0.23 -14.02 2.73
CA PRO A 108 -0.26 -14.13 4.10
C PRO A 108 -1.64 -13.49 4.32
N SER A 109 -2.06 -12.52 3.49
CA SER A 109 -3.45 -12.01 3.50
C SER A 109 -4.51 -13.09 3.28
N ALA A 110 -4.16 -14.20 2.62
CA ALA A 110 -5.04 -15.35 2.40
C ALA A 110 -5.01 -16.38 3.55
N ASP A 111 -4.15 -16.19 4.56
CA ASP A 111 -4.08 -17.09 5.71
C ASP A 111 -5.38 -17.01 6.53
N LYS A 112 -5.70 -18.13 7.19
CA LYS A 112 -6.93 -18.29 7.99
C LYS A 112 -7.14 -17.14 8.98
N TRP A 113 -6.08 -16.65 9.61
CA TRP A 113 -6.18 -15.56 10.58
C TRP A 113 -6.68 -14.25 9.95
N TRP A 114 -6.11 -13.85 8.80
CA TRP A 114 -6.53 -12.66 8.06
C TRP A 114 -7.94 -12.80 7.50
N VAL A 115 -8.29 -13.96 6.94
CA VAL A 115 -9.64 -14.22 6.41
C VAL A 115 -10.71 -14.15 7.51
N VAL A 116 -10.44 -14.74 8.69
CA VAL A 116 -11.37 -14.68 9.83
C VAL A 116 -11.46 -13.28 10.40
N LEU A 117 -10.33 -12.57 10.55
CA LEU A 117 -10.31 -11.18 10.99
C LEU A 117 -11.14 -10.29 10.05
N HIS A 118 -10.92 -10.41 8.75
CA HIS A 118 -11.67 -9.66 7.74
C HIS A 118 -13.16 -9.96 7.84
N ALA A 119 -13.57 -11.25 7.91
CA ALA A 119 -14.97 -11.63 8.05
C ALA A 119 -15.62 -11.04 9.31
N LEU A 120 -14.91 -11.03 10.44
CA LEU A 120 -15.38 -10.46 11.70
C LEU A 120 -15.48 -8.93 11.66
N ARG A 121 -14.62 -8.25 10.91
CA ARG A 121 -14.57 -6.78 10.84
C ARG A 121 -15.32 -6.20 9.65
N ARG A 122 -15.66 -7.01 8.64
CA ARG A 122 -16.29 -6.60 7.38
C ARG A 122 -17.44 -5.59 7.53
N PRO A 123 -18.37 -5.72 8.51
CA PRO A 123 -19.44 -4.74 8.71
C PRO A 123 -18.97 -3.30 9.01
N HIS A 124 -17.75 -3.15 9.54
CA HIS A 124 -17.17 -1.87 9.95
C HIS A 124 -16.14 -1.33 8.95
N LEU A 125 -15.70 -2.14 7.98
CA LEU A 125 -14.73 -1.73 6.96
C LEU A 125 -15.40 -0.85 5.91
N ALA A 126 -14.69 0.17 5.43
CA ALA A 126 -15.07 0.93 4.24
C ALA A 126 -14.46 0.28 2.98
N PRO A 127 -15.05 0.48 1.79
CA PRO A 127 -14.40 0.08 0.55
C PRO A 127 -13.05 0.80 0.34
N PRO A 128 -12.04 0.14 -0.28
CA PRO A 128 -12.06 -1.24 -0.80
C PRO A 128 -11.77 -2.34 0.25
N TYR A 129 -11.39 -1.96 1.48
CA TYR A 129 -10.98 -2.89 2.53
C TYR A 129 -12.07 -3.87 2.94
N ARG A 130 -13.34 -3.51 2.73
CA ARG A 130 -14.49 -4.40 2.98
C ARG A 130 -14.57 -5.54 1.98
N GLU A 131 -14.19 -5.29 0.73
CA GLU A 131 -14.36 -6.22 -0.39
C GLU A 131 -13.17 -7.16 -0.52
N ASP A 132 -11.96 -6.71 -0.17
CA ASP A 132 -10.73 -7.47 -0.38
C ASP A 132 -9.86 -7.53 0.89
N VAL A 133 -9.41 -8.74 1.22
CA VAL A 133 -8.53 -8.99 2.37
C VAL A 133 -7.11 -8.48 2.10
N SER A 134 -6.63 -8.53 0.84
CA SER A 134 -5.30 -7.99 0.51
C SER A 134 -5.26 -6.47 0.64
N GLU A 135 -6.35 -5.78 0.32
CA GLU A 135 -6.49 -4.33 0.55
C GLU A 135 -6.44 -3.98 2.04
N LEU A 136 -7.14 -4.75 2.89
CA LEU A 136 -7.07 -4.58 4.34
C LEU A 136 -5.66 -4.85 4.88
N PHE A 137 -5.00 -5.89 4.37
CA PHE A 137 -3.62 -6.23 4.71
C PHE A 137 -2.67 -5.08 4.36
N ALA A 138 -2.73 -4.59 3.13
CA ALA A 138 -1.87 -3.54 2.60
C ALA A 138 -2.03 -2.23 3.40
N GLU A 139 -3.27 -1.84 3.68
CA GLU A 139 -3.52 -0.63 4.47
C GLU A 139 -3.10 -0.79 5.95
N SER A 140 -3.25 -1.99 6.51
CA SER A 140 -2.75 -2.29 7.86
C SER A 140 -1.22 -2.20 7.91
N PHE A 141 -0.53 -2.73 6.90
CA PHE A 141 0.91 -2.62 6.76
C PHE A 141 1.34 -1.15 6.67
N ALA A 142 0.65 -0.35 5.85
CA ALA A 142 0.90 1.08 5.71
C ALA A 142 0.74 1.82 7.05
N CYS A 143 -0.30 1.50 7.83
CA CYS A 143 -0.54 2.10 9.15
C CYS A 143 0.59 1.80 10.13
N VAL A 144 1.07 0.55 10.17
CA VAL A 144 2.14 0.14 11.09
C VAL A 144 3.48 0.72 10.65
N LEU A 145 3.84 0.61 9.36
CA LEU A 145 5.08 1.17 8.80
C LEU A 145 5.20 2.67 9.06
N THR A 146 4.10 3.41 8.95
CA THR A 146 4.09 4.87 9.13
C THR A 146 3.76 5.31 10.56
N ARG A 147 3.71 4.39 11.53
CA ARG A 147 3.44 4.66 12.95
C ARG A 147 2.15 5.43 13.18
N ARG A 148 1.05 4.98 12.55
CA ARG A 148 -0.28 5.58 12.65
C ARG A 148 -1.27 4.65 13.38
N PRO A 149 -1.06 4.35 14.68
CA PRO A 149 -1.92 3.41 15.42
C PRO A 149 -3.38 3.87 15.49
N SER A 150 -3.65 5.17 15.66
CA SER A 150 -5.02 5.69 15.65
C SER A 150 -5.73 5.51 14.30
N ARG A 151 -4.99 5.44 13.18
CA ARG A 151 -5.57 5.14 11.87
C ARG A 151 -5.89 3.66 11.74
N LEU A 152 -5.04 2.78 12.26
CA LEU A 152 -5.28 1.33 12.32
C LEU A 152 -6.52 0.99 13.17
N ILE A 153 -6.65 1.63 14.34
CA ILE A 153 -7.83 1.47 15.22
C ILE A 153 -9.12 1.85 14.46
N ARG A 154 -9.14 3.02 13.82
CA ARG A 154 -10.29 3.46 13.01
C ARG A 154 -10.55 2.55 11.82
N LEU A 155 -9.51 2.06 11.14
CA LEU A 155 -9.62 1.13 10.02
C LEU A 155 -10.37 -0.13 10.45
N LEU A 156 -10.16 -0.61 11.68
CA LEU A 156 -10.74 -1.83 12.22
C LEU A 156 -12.04 -1.59 13.02
N GLY A 157 -12.70 -0.44 12.83
CA GLY A 157 -13.98 -0.13 13.45
C GLY A 157 -13.89 0.29 14.91
N ASP A 158 -12.81 0.98 15.29
CA ASP A 158 -12.50 1.43 16.65
C ASP A 158 -12.31 0.27 17.66
N ASP A 159 -12.07 -0.94 17.16
CA ASP A 159 -11.70 -2.11 17.98
C ASP A 159 -10.19 -2.09 18.28
N GLU A 160 -9.83 -1.50 19.42
CA GLU A 160 -8.44 -1.42 19.89
C GLU A 160 -7.79 -2.79 20.08
N HIS A 161 -8.55 -3.80 20.51
CA HIS A 161 -8.00 -5.14 20.75
C HIS A 161 -7.58 -5.78 19.43
N THR A 162 -8.45 -5.74 18.42
CA THR A 162 -8.13 -6.25 17.07
C THR A 162 -6.99 -5.45 16.44
N ALA A 163 -6.99 -4.12 16.59
CA ALA A 163 -5.90 -3.27 16.10
C ALA A 163 -4.55 -3.60 16.74
N HIS A 164 -4.52 -3.91 18.04
CA HIS A 164 -3.33 -4.31 18.74
C HIS A 164 -2.79 -5.67 18.24
N GLN A 165 -3.68 -6.63 17.96
CA GLN A 165 -3.29 -7.91 17.38
C GLN A 165 -2.68 -7.74 15.97
N VAL A 166 -3.29 -6.92 15.12
CA VAL A 166 -2.75 -6.61 13.77
C VAL A 166 -1.41 -5.89 13.86
N TYR A 167 -1.30 -4.91 14.75
CA TYR A 167 -0.05 -4.19 14.96
C TYR A 167 1.08 -5.14 15.36
N HIS A 168 0.85 -6.01 16.34
CA HIS A 168 1.85 -6.99 16.78
C HIS A 168 2.22 -7.98 15.68
N TRP A 169 1.23 -8.54 14.98
CA TRP A 169 1.47 -9.47 13.89
C TRP A 169 2.38 -8.86 12.81
N MET A 170 2.10 -7.62 12.41
CA MET A 170 2.91 -6.90 11.42
C MET A 170 4.31 -6.56 11.95
N SER A 171 4.39 -6.07 13.19
CA SER A 171 5.64 -5.60 13.79
C SER A 171 6.62 -6.74 14.02
N GLU A 172 6.14 -7.87 14.55
CA GLU A 172 6.96 -9.06 14.78
C GLU A 172 7.47 -9.67 13.48
N ARG A 173 6.63 -9.69 12.43
CA ARG A 173 6.97 -10.31 11.15
C ARG A 173 7.90 -9.45 10.29
N TYR A 174 7.70 -8.14 10.29
CA TYR A 174 8.37 -7.22 9.36
C TYR A 174 9.34 -6.24 10.02
N GLY A 175 9.40 -6.19 11.35
CA GLY A 175 10.28 -5.27 12.09
C GLY A 175 9.90 -3.80 11.93
N ILE A 176 8.63 -3.53 11.65
CA ILE A 176 8.04 -2.20 11.50
C ILE A 176 7.26 -1.82 12.78
N GLY A 177 6.89 -0.55 12.94
CA GLY A 177 6.20 -0.05 14.13
C GLY A 177 7.14 0.56 15.15
#